data_AF-A0A4Y2IXJ4-F1
#
_entry.id   AF-A0A4Y2IXJ4-F1
#
_cell.length_a   1.000
_cell.length_b   1.000
_cell.length_c   1.000
_cell.angle_alpha   90.00
_cell.angle_beta   90.00
_cell.angle_gamma   90.00
#
_symmetry.space_group_name_H-M   'P 1'
#
loop_
_entity.id
_entity.type
_entity.pdbx_description
1 polymer ?
#
loop_
_entity_poly.entity_id
_entity_poly.type
_entity_poly.pdbx_seq_one_letter_code
_entity_poly.pdbx_strand_id
1 'polypeptide(L)'
;MVYGCTFRLPGEFFRNSWNNKYFSGSNFLQQLHPTPLSAHGTDRSTFISKDLMSSSQIFVQIDSVLRPLQQPYQGPFQVISRTDKFSLIDFNGRKTNISLDRLKPAYILKQEASESSVQSSETATRSGCKVRFVLPYQA
;
A
#
# COMPACT_ATOMS: atom_id res chain seq x y z
N MET A 1 9.82 24.01 16.14
CA MET A 1 9.92 23.57 17.54
C MET A 1 10.06 24.83 18.38
N VAL A 2 9.01 25.25 19.09
CA VAL A 2 9.05 26.49 19.89
C VAL A 2 9.47 26.11 21.31
N TYR A 3 10.73 26.41 21.65
CA TYR A 3 11.29 26.23 22.98
C TYR A 3 10.85 27.42 23.85
N GLY A 4 10.05 27.17 24.89
CA GLY A 4 9.67 28.24 25.82
C GLY A 4 8.54 27.94 26.81
N CYS A 5 7.68 26.95 26.53
CA CYS A 5 6.60 26.55 27.45
C CYS A 5 6.92 25.20 28.11
N THR A 6 6.90 25.14 29.43
CA THR A 6 6.99 23.88 30.19
C THR A 6 5.76 23.01 29.88
N PHE A 7 5.96 21.80 29.35
CA PHE A 7 4.89 20.82 29.18
C PHE A 7 4.25 20.54 30.56
N ARG A 8 2.98 20.91 30.73
CA ARG A 8 2.21 20.57 31.93
C ARG A 8 1.54 19.21 31.74
N LEU A 9 1.60 18.38 32.78
CA LEU A 9 0.86 17.12 32.81
C LEU A 9 -0.65 17.40 32.93
N PRO A 10 -1.54 16.54 32.41
CA PRO A 10 -3.00 16.75 32.48
C PRO A 10 -3.56 17.02 33.89
N GLY A 11 -2.92 16.50 34.93
CA GLY A 11 -3.30 16.75 36.33
C GLY A 11 -2.84 18.12 36.88
N GLU A 12 -1.91 18.80 36.22
CA GLU A 12 -1.37 20.10 36.66
C GLU A 12 -2.15 21.32 36.12
N PHE A 13 -3.15 21.09 35.26
CA PHE A 13 -4.02 22.17 34.78
C PHE A 13 -4.87 22.79 35.88
N PHE A 14 -5.17 22.03 36.93
CA PHE A 14 -6.06 22.45 38.00
C PHE A 14 -5.26 22.74 39.26
N ARG A 15 -4.91 24.01 39.49
CA ARG A 15 -4.39 24.43 40.80
C ARG A 15 -5.56 24.44 41.79
N ASN A 16 -5.53 23.55 42.77
CA ASN A 16 -6.50 23.50 43.85
C ASN A 16 -6.34 24.74 44.75
N SER A 17 -6.89 25.89 44.35
CA SER A 17 -7.00 27.05 45.24
C SER A 17 -8.31 26.92 46.00
N TRP A 18 -8.24 26.54 47.28
CA TRP A 18 -9.39 26.37 48.17
C TRP A 18 -10.23 27.65 48.39
N ASN A 19 -9.90 28.79 47.76
CA ASN A 19 -10.57 30.07 47.99
C ASN A 19 -10.85 30.95 46.75
N ASN A 20 -10.78 30.45 45.51
CA ASN A 20 -11.16 31.27 44.35
C ASN A 20 -12.44 30.76 43.68
N LYS A 21 -13.56 31.45 43.97
CA LYS A 21 -14.83 31.38 43.22
C LYS A 21 -14.74 31.91 41.78
N TYR A 22 -13.53 32.12 41.24
CA TYR A 22 -13.30 32.81 39.98
C TYR A 22 -12.28 32.14 39.05
N PHE A 23 -11.84 30.91 39.33
CA PHE A 23 -11.09 30.17 38.30
C PHE A 23 -12.06 29.68 37.22
N SER A 24 -12.46 30.58 36.33
CA SER A 24 -13.23 30.25 35.15
C SER A 24 -12.31 29.52 34.18
N GLY A 25 -12.23 28.19 34.31
CA GLY A 25 -11.51 27.31 33.38
C GLY A 25 -12.00 27.42 31.93
N SER A 26 -13.09 28.16 31.69
CA SER A 26 -13.63 28.48 30.37
C SER A 26 -12.57 29.04 29.42
N ASN A 27 -11.73 29.98 29.88
CA ASN A 27 -10.82 30.70 29.00
C ASN A 27 -9.65 29.80 28.55
N PHE A 28 -9.20 28.90 29.43
CA PHE A 28 -8.16 27.93 29.11
C PHE A 28 -8.69 26.84 28.17
N LEU A 29 -9.90 26.33 28.42
CA LEU A 29 -10.54 25.35 27.55
C LEU A 29 -10.88 25.93 26.16
N GLN A 30 -11.24 27.21 26.07
CA GLN A 30 -11.41 27.92 24.81
C GLN A 30 -10.09 28.10 24.03
N GLN A 31 -8.92 28.05 24.69
CA GLN A 31 -7.64 28.05 23.97
C GLN A 31 -7.24 26.67 23.47
N LEU A 32 -7.91 25.60 23.91
CA LEU A 32 -7.68 24.23 23.46
C LEU A 32 -8.59 23.81 22.28
N HIS A 33 -9.13 24.77 21.52
CA HIS A 33 -9.88 24.43 20.33
C HIS A 33 -8.98 23.72 19.32
N PRO A 34 -9.40 22.55 18.80
CA PRO A 34 -8.70 21.89 17.71
C PRO A 34 -8.53 22.88 16.57
N THR A 35 -7.28 23.12 16.15
CA THR A 35 -7.02 23.92 14.95
C THR A 35 -7.71 23.22 13.78
N PRO A 36 -8.48 23.94 12.93
CA PRO A 36 -9.11 23.32 11.78
C PRO A 36 -8.03 22.60 10.97
N LEU A 37 -8.17 21.28 10.85
CA LEU A 37 -7.23 20.47 10.11
C LEU A 37 -7.26 20.94 8.66
N SER A 38 -6.09 21.16 8.05
CA SER A 38 -6.04 21.40 6.61
C SER A 38 -6.70 20.21 5.92
N ALA A 39 -7.80 20.45 5.21
CA ALA A 39 -8.51 19.43 4.45
C ALA A 39 -7.67 19.06 3.21
N HIS A 40 -6.63 18.26 3.43
CA HIS A 40 -5.84 17.67 2.37
C HIS A 40 -6.64 16.55 1.67
N GLY A 41 -7.60 16.93 0.83
CA GLY A 41 -8.08 16.02 -0.21
C GLY A 41 -9.53 15.56 -0.14
N THR A 42 -10.48 16.49 -0.28
CA THR A 42 -11.82 16.13 -0.77
C THR A 42 -11.89 16.13 -2.30
N ASP A 43 -10.99 16.85 -2.98
CA ASP A 43 -11.01 17.05 -4.45
C ASP A 43 -9.82 16.39 -5.17
N ARG A 44 -9.06 15.53 -4.48
CA ARG A 44 -7.93 14.85 -5.11
C ARG A 44 -8.41 13.57 -5.79
N SER A 45 -8.39 13.57 -7.12
CA SER A 45 -8.58 12.35 -7.91
C SER A 45 -7.59 11.26 -7.47
N THR A 46 -8.09 10.04 -7.33
CA THR A 46 -7.31 8.85 -6.95
C THR A 46 -6.19 8.63 -7.97
N PHE A 47 -4.98 8.38 -7.49
CA PHE A 47 -3.85 8.12 -8.37
C PHE A 47 -4.04 6.78 -9.10
N ILE A 48 -4.08 6.83 -10.43
CA ILE A 48 -4.12 5.66 -11.31
C ILE A 48 -2.87 5.69 -12.18
N SER A 49 -2.18 4.55 -12.30
CA SER A 49 -1.02 4.46 -13.18
C SER A 49 -1.44 4.57 -14.65
N LYS A 50 -0.82 5.49 -15.40
CA LYS A 50 -1.11 5.70 -16.83
C LYS A 50 -0.85 4.44 -17.66
N ASP A 51 0.17 3.69 -17.28
CA ASP A 51 0.61 2.51 -18.02
C ASP A 51 -0.37 1.34 -17.90
N LEU A 52 -1.30 1.37 -16.93
CA LEU A 52 -2.29 0.31 -16.72
C LEU A 52 -3.20 0.11 -17.94
N MET A 53 -3.47 1.20 -18.67
CA MET A 53 -4.27 1.17 -19.89
C MET A 53 -3.50 0.64 -21.11
N SER A 54 -2.17 0.69 -21.07
CA SER A 54 -1.28 0.26 -22.16
C SER A 54 -0.62 -1.10 -21.91
N SER A 55 -0.50 -1.53 -20.65
CA SER A 55 0.29 -2.71 -20.25
C SER A 55 -0.37 -4.02 -20.66
N SER A 56 0.29 -4.84 -21.50
CA SER A 56 -0.20 -6.17 -21.92
C SER A 56 -0.47 -7.12 -20.75
N GLN A 57 0.35 -7.02 -19.70
CA GLN A 57 0.26 -7.85 -18.50
C GLN A 57 0.15 -6.99 -17.24
N ILE A 58 -0.55 -7.50 -16.23
CA ILE A 58 -0.85 -6.78 -14.99
C ILE A 58 -0.74 -7.73 -13.79
N PHE A 59 -0.19 -7.22 -12.68
CA PHE A 59 -0.20 -7.87 -11.37
C PHE A 59 -1.47 -7.54 -10.59
N VAL A 60 -2.01 -8.54 -9.89
CA VAL A 60 -3.25 -8.42 -9.11
C VAL A 60 -2.95 -8.50 -7.62
N GLN A 61 -3.45 -7.55 -6.84
CA GLN A 61 -3.33 -7.57 -5.39
C GLN A 61 -4.25 -8.63 -4.76
N ILE A 62 -3.74 -9.34 -3.76
CA ILE A 62 -4.49 -10.28 -2.95
C ILE A 62 -5.09 -9.54 -1.74
N ASP A 63 -6.42 -9.46 -1.66
CA ASP A 63 -7.13 -8.76 -0.57
C ASP A 63 -7.30 -9.60 0.71
N SER A 64 -6.72 -10.81 0.75
CA SER A 64 -6.80 -11.69 1.91
C SER A 64 -5.61 -11.52 2.85
N VAL A 65 -5.77 -11.98 4.09
CA VAL A 65 -4.67 -11.99 5.07
C VAL A 65 -3.55 -12.88 4.56
N LEU A 66 -2.39 -12.27 4.32
CA LEU A 66 -1.21 -12.93 3.80
C LEU A 66 -0.43 -13.60 4.92
N ARG A 67 0.22 -14.72 4.59
CA ARG A 67 1.23 -15.30 5.47
C ARG A 67 2.49 -14.45 5.49
N PRO A 68 3.31 -14.52 6.55
CA PRO A 68 4.62 -13.87 6.57
C PRO A 68 5.43 -14.23 5.32
N LEU A 69 6.08 -13.23 4.72
CA LEU A 69 6.89 -13.36 3.49
C LEU A 69 6.11 -13.81 2.23
N GLN A 70 4.78 -13.81 2.24
CA GLN A 70 3.99 -14.04 1.03
C GLN A 70 3.90 -12.76 0.21
N GLN A 71 4.09 -12.88 -1.11
CA GLN A 71 3.93 -11.76 -2.02
C GLN A 71 2.48 -11.22 -2.01
N PRO A 72 2.28 -9.90 -1.91
CA PRO A 72 0.95 -9.30 -1.89
C PRO A 72 0.29 -9.20 -3.26
N TYR A 73 1.09 -9.29 -4.31
CA TYR A 73 0.61 -9.34 -5.68
C TYR A 73 0.83 -10.74 -6.24
N GLN A 74 -0.14 -11.22 -7.00
CA GLN A 74 -0.03 -12.43 -7.78
C GLN A 74 0.26 -12.04 -9.23
N GLY A 75 1.17 -12.80 -9.84
CA GLY A 75 1.41 -13.06 -11.26
C GLY A 75 1.17 -11.94 -12.30
N PRO A 76 1.96 -11.88 -13.37
CA PRO A 76 1.57 -11.11 -14.54
C PRO A 76 0.46 -11.85 -15.29
N PHE A 77 -0.78 -11.36 -15.18
CA PHE A 77 -1.92 -11.90 -15.91
C PHE A 77 -2.10 -11.16 -17.22
N GLN A 78 -2.54 -11.90 -18.25
CA GLN A 78 -2.86 -11.29 -19.54
C GLN A 78 -4.17 -10.51 -19.46
N VAL A 79 -4.17 -9.32 -20.04
CA VAL A 79 -5.35 -8.45 -20.10
C VAL A 79 -6.11 -8.74 -21.38
N ILE A 80 -7.39 -9.07 -21.23
CA ILE A 80 -8.29 -9.38 -22.35
C ILE A 80 -8.97 -8.09 -22.83
N SER A 81 -9.54 -7.31 -21.89
CA SER A 81 -10.19 -6.05 -22.19
C SER A 81 -10.06 -5.06 -21.03
N ARG A 82 -10.20 -3.76 -21.33
CA ARG A 82 -10.05 -2.68 -20.37
C ARG A 82 -11.26 -1.75 -20.41
N THR A 83 -11.65 -1.29 -19.24
CA THR A 83 -12.70 -0.30 -18.99
C THR A 83 -12.16 0.75 -18.03
N ASP A 84 -12.81 1.91 -17.94
CA ASP A 84 -12.42 3.02 -17.06
C ASP A 84 -12.23 2.64 -15.58
N LYS A 85 -13.00 1.66 -15.07
CA LYS A 85 -12.97 1.26 -13.65
C LYS A 85 -12.50 -0.17 -13.41
N PHE A 86 -12.48 -0.98 -14.45
CA PHE A 86 -12.19 -2.40 -14.32
C PHE A 86 -11.40 -2.93 -15.52
N SER A 87 -10.59 -3.96 -15.31
CA SER A 87 -9.93 -4.71 -16.37
C SER A 87 -10.36 -6.18 -16.32
N LEU A 88 -10.69 -6.73 -17.48
CA LEU A 88 -10.94 -8.15 -17.67
C LEU A 88 -9.60 -8.84 -17.93
N ILE A 89 -9.21 -9.74 -17.03
CA ILE A 89 -7.97 -10.50 -17.15
C ILE A 89 -8.26 -11.99 -17.28
N ASP A 90 -7.32 -12.73 -17.86
CA ASP A 90 -7.30 -14.18 -17.75
C ASP A 90 -6.60 -14.59 -16.44
N PHE A 91 -7.40 -14.94 -15.43
CA PHE A 91 -6.91 -15.41 -14.15
C PHE A 91 -7.00 -16.93 -14.09
N ASN A 92 -5.88 -17.62 -14.31
CA ASN A 92 -5.78 -19.09 -14.29
C ASN A 92 -6.81 -19.78 -15.22
N GLY A 93 -6.99 -19.26 -16.44
CA GLY A 93 -7.94 -19.81 -17.43
C GLY A 93 -9.39 -19.33 -17.25
N ARG A 94 -9.63 -18.43 -16.30
CA ARG A 94 -10.95 -17.83 -16.05
C ARG A 94 -10.91 -16.33 -16.29
N LYS A 95 -11.82 -15.86 -17.15
CA LYS A 95 -12.02 -14.43 -17.39
C LYS A 95 -12.62 -13.78 -16.14
N THR A 96 -11.85 -12.93 -15.48
CA THR A 96 -12.24 -12.29 -14.22
C THR A 96 -12.13 -10.79 -14.35
N ASN A 97 -13.14 -10.07 -13.87
CA ASN A 97 -13.16 -8.62 -13.88
C ASN A 97 -12.62 -8.06 -12.56
N ILE A 98 -11.60 -7.21 -12.62
CA ILE A 98 -10.91 -6.67 -11.44
C ILE A 98 -10.87 -5.14 -11.50
N SER A 99 -11.13 -4.50 -10.36
CA SER A 99 -11.08 -3.04 -10.21
C SER A 99 -9.65 -2.51 -10.36
N LEU A 100 -9.49 -1.33 -10.97
CA LEU A 100 -8.16 -0.75 -11.22
C LEU A 100 -7.35 -0.54 -9.94
N ASP A 101 -8.00 -0.31 -8.80
CA ASP A 101 -7.34 -0.06 -7.51
C ASP A 101 -6.43 -1.20 -7.05
N ARG A 102 -6.69 -2.44 -7.50
CA ARG A 102 -5.96 -3.65 -7.12
C ARG A 102 -4.97 -4.09 -8.18
N LEU A 103 -4.78 -3.29 -9.22
CA LEU A 103 -3.97 -3.63 -10.38
C LEU A 103 -2.68 -2.83 -10.39
N LYS A 104 -1.61 -3.48 -10.83
CA LYS A 104 -0.30 -2.84 -11.04
C LYS A 104 0.26 -3.28 -12.40
N PRO A 105 0.74 -2.37 -13.26
CA PRO A 105 1.27 -2.77 -14.55
C PRO A 105 2.49 -3.68 -14.37
N ALA A 106 2.58 -4.73 -15.20
CA ALA A 106 3.74 -5.61 -15.22
C ALA A 106 4.71 -5.14 -16.31
N TYR A 107 5.91 -4.75 -15.88
CA TYR A 107 7.00 -4.40 -16.79
C TYR A 107 7.85 -5.64 -17.04
N ILE A 108 7.51 -6.37 -18.09
CA ILE A 108 8.21 -7.60 -18.48
C ILE A 108 8.99 -7.31 -19.76
N LEU A 109 10.26 -7.70 -19.77
CA LEU A 109 11.08 -7.64 -20.97
C LEU A 109 10.51 -8.64 -21.98
N LYS A 110 10.22 -8.16 -23.19
CA LYS A 110 9.81 -9.02 -24.29
C LYS A 110 11.01 -9.91 -24.65
N GLN A 111 11.03 -11.14 -24.15
CA GLN A 111 12.03 -12.11 -24.52
C GLN A 111 11.71 -12.57 -25.94
N GLU A 112 12.58 -12.26 -26.91
CA GLU A 112 12.45 -12.86 -28.22
C GLU A 112 12.64 -14.37 -28.07
N ALA A 113 11.71 -15.13 -28.65
CA ALA A 113 11.59 -16.56 -28.48
C ALA A 113 12.90 -17.28 -28.86
N SER A 114 13.72 -17.55 -27.86
CA SER A 114 14.72 -18.60 -27.88
C SER A 114 14.31 -19.58 -26.80
N GLU A 115 13.60 -20.62 -27.24
CA GLU A 115 13.18 -21.76 -26.43
C GLU A 115 14.37 -22.25 -25.60
N SER A 116 14.36 -21.92 -24.32
CA SER A 116 15.28 -22.50 -23.34
C SER A 116 14.44 -22.96 -22.17
N SER A 117 14.19 -24.27 -22.15
CA SER A 117 13.59 -25.02 -21.07
C SER A 117 14.50 -24.93 -19.83
N VAL A 118 14.33 -23.90 -19.00
CA VAL A 118 15.15 -23.75 -17.79
C VAL A 118 14.50 -24.49 -16.62
N GLN A 119 15.05 -25.68 -16.34
CA GLN A 119 14.75 -26.46 -15.16
C GLN A 119 15.22 -25.70 -13.90
N SER A 120 14.41 -25.69 -12.84
CA SER A 120 14.77 -25.11 -11.55
C SER A 120 16.07 -25.74 -11.02
N SER A 121 17.17 -24.99 -11.02
CA SER A 121 18.46 -25.48 -10.50
C SER A 121 18.48 -25.37 -8.97
N GLU A 122 18.55 -26.50 -8.28
CA GLU A 122 18.92 -26.55 -6.87
C GLU A 122 20.38 -26.09 -6.75
N THR A 123 20.63 -25.01 -6.03
CA THR A 123 22.00 -24.54 -5.75
C THR A 123 22.31 -24.81 -4.28
N ALA A 124 23.42 -25.48 -4.03
CA ALA A 124 23.91 -25.75 -2.68
C ALA A 124 24.89 -24.66 -2.26
N THR A 125 24.66 -24.03 -1.11
CA THR A 125 25.62 -23.10 -0.52
C THR A 125 26.82 -23.86 0.06
N ARG A 126 27.89 -23.14 0.40
CA ARG A 126 29.13 -23.71 0.93
C ARG A 126 28.94 -24.50 2.24
N SER A 127 27.85 -24.26 2.97
CA SER A 127 27.44 -25.01 4.18
C SER A 127 26.55 -26.23 3.88
N GLY A 128 26.25 -26.51 2.61
CA GLY A 128 25.37 -27.61 2.18
C GLY A 128 23.87 -27.28 2.20
N CYS A 129 23.49 -26.04 2.48
CA CYS A 129 22.08 -25.64 2.45
C CYS A 129 21.59 -25.54 1.00
N LYS A 130 20.57 -26.33 0.67
CA LYS A 130 19.91 -26.28 -0.65
C LYS A 130 18.99 -25.08 -0.71
N VAL A 131 19.25 -24.19 -1.65
CA VAL A 131 18.40 -23.03 -1.93
C VAL A 131 17.76 -23.24 -3.29
N ARG A 132 16.43 -23.15 -3.31
CA ARG A 132 15.66 -23.19 -4.55
C ARG A 132 15.35 -21.76 -4.96
N PHE A 133 16.06 -21.27 -5.97
CA PHE A 133 15.70 -20.00 -6.57
C PHE A 133 14.50 -20.22 -7.48
N VAL A 134 13.42 -19.48 -7.22
CA VAL A 134 12.32 -19.38 -8.18
C VAL A 134 12.84 -18.53 -9.32
N LEU A 135 13.01 -19.15 -10.49
CA LEU A 135 13.39 -18.43 -11.70
C LEU A 135 12.34 -17.36 -11.99
N PRO A 136 12.73 -16.20 -12.54
CA PRO A 136 11.78 -15.18 -12.95
C PRO A 136 10.72 -15.80 -13.88
N TYR A 137 9.50 -15.33 -13.74
CA TYR A 137 8.32 -15.78 -14.50
C TYR A 137 8.64 -15.84 -16.00
N GLN A 138 8.76 -17.05 -16.55
CA GLN A 138 8.90 -17.29 -17.99
C GLN A 138 7.51 -17.57 -18.54
N ALA A 139 7.10 -16.76 -19.52
CA ALA A 139 5.81 -16.83 -20.21
C ALA A 139 5.87 -17.77 -21.41
#